data_AF-A0A3M8W2V0-F1
#
_entry.id   AF-A0A3M8W2V0-F1
#
_cell.length_a   1.000
_cell.length_b   1.000
_cell.length_c   1.000
_cell.angle_alpha   90.00
_cell.angle_beta   90.00
_cell.angle_gamma   90.00
#
_symmetry.space_group_name_H-M   'P 1'
#
loop_
_entity.id
_entity.type
_entity.pdbx_description
1 polymer ?
#
loop_
_entity_poly.entity_id
_entity_poly.type
_entity_poly.pdbx_seq_one_letter_code
_entity_poly.pdbx_strand_id
1 'polypeptide(L)'
;MRTFGLAAVVAAVFAAIGGLGSPVQSVAVATTCTGGTSADFNGDGTTDTVIADPLATVNGAERAGLVRVVLGGGKGTFEISQATAGMNATPERADQFGFSRASYDVDGDGCTDLVVSAPYEDVPKGGSDLVDAGGIWVIHGTPNGIGSVSTIDSYTQAQLDDSTTTEEYDRFGFALKAGDTSNDQPYLLVGVPGENVTVGGKEYADAGCVHYVRGSTKTTVNHDDPGVPGVVEAHDRFGYSLAATTRYFAVGAPGEGIGDEDFAGAVTVFNHTITDGVPTPLAGLDQGPAGEGLAGVAEAGDGFGTSISMTGYRPGDQTYNSDALLAIGTPGEDIGSAPDAGSATVVRIKPDGTYTEIATMDASVTDVEGDPAPGDFLGQRVTIANTDAGVVSSTGTIRLAVGIPGRDVGSAQDAGAVQIFRPLDAAIGAKDRILTRASSGSVLPGTATARDYAGIALTSGSANLYLGVPYSKAPDSPRGVLYVVPWTDVDGGTSSGTTTYKPGADGLPDTGTSFGVVG
;
A
#
# COMPACT_ATOMS: atom_id res chain seq x y z
N MET A 1 -44.64 53.35 70.65
CA MET A 1 -45.47 54.39 70.02
C MET A 1 -44.69 54.99 68.85
N ARG A 2 -45.24 54.86 67.63
CA ARG A 2 -45.25 55.81 66.48
C ARG A 2 -43.95 56.60 66.16
N THR A 3 -43.28 56.29 65.03
CA THR A 3 -43.23 57.04 63.74
C THR A 3 -42.81 58.52 63.90
N PHE A 4 -41.83 59.08 63.19
CA PHE A 4 -41.72 59.46 61.76
C PHE A 4 -40.21 59.76 61.50
N GLY A 5 -39.54 59.62 60.35
CA GLY A 5 -39.92 59.84 58.96
C GLY A 5 -39.52 61.26 58.51
N LEU A 6 -38.36 61.45 57.85
CA LEU A 6 -38.20 62.33 56.67
C LEU A 6 -36.79 62.26 56.05
N ALA A 7 -36.75 62.17 54.72
CA ALA A 7 -35.57 62.15 53.87
C ALA A 7 -35.57 63.36 52.91
N ALA A 8 -34.39 63.83 52.51
CA ALA A 8 -34.09 64.66 51.32
C ALA A 8 -32.57 64.53 51.03
N VAL A 9 -32.14 63.66 50.11
CA VAL A 9 -31.86 63.86 48.66
C VAL A 9 -30.80 64.92 48.32
N VAL A 10 -29.62 64.46 47.90
CA VAL A 10 -28.78 65.10 46.87
C VAL A 10 -28.37 64.00 45.88
N ALA A 11 -28.65 64.24 44.60
CA ALA A 11 -28.41 63.33 43.48
C ALA A 11 -26.98 63.45 42.95
N ALA A 12 -26.36 62.32 42.60
CA ALA A 12 -25.20 62.26 41.72
C ALA A 12 -25.48 61.21 40.63
N VAL A 13 -25.36 61.65 39.38
CA VAL A 13 -25.58 60.86 38.17
C VAL A 13 -24.32 60.05 37.87
N PHE A 14 -24.44 58.72 37.79
CA PHE A 14 -23.45 57.84 37.16
C PHE A 14 -24.10 57.14 35.97
N ALA A 15 -23.47 57.26 34.80
CA ALA A 15 -23.89 56.63 33.57
C ALA A 15 -23.65 55.11 33.63
N ALA A 16 -24.70 54.32 33.43
CA ALA A 16 -24.63 52.87 33.27
C ALA A 16 -24.59 52.54 31.77
N ILE A 17 -23.56 51.81 31.34
CA ILE A 17 -23.50 51.17 30.02
C ILE A 17 -23.91 49.72 30.25
N GLY A 18 -25.09 49.34 29.78
CA GLY A 18 -25.60 47.97 29.85
C GLY A 18 -24.95 47.10 28.77
N GLY A 19 -24.25 46.04 29.18
CA GLY A 19 -23.83 44.96 28.30
C GLY A 19 -24.84 43.82 28.34
N LEU A 20 -25.54 43.61 27.22
CA LEU A 20 -26.29 42.38 26.94
C LEU A 20 -25.28 41.26 26.68
N GLY A 21 -25.07 40.38 27.66
CA GLY A 21 -24.31 39.15 27.47
C GLY A 21 -25.20 38.09 26.81
N SER A 22 -24.99 37.83 25.53
CA SER A 22 -25.48 36.60 24.89
C SER A 22 -24.75 35.40 25.52
N PRO A 23 -25.42 34.26 25.77
CA PRO A 23 -24.73 33.06 26.20
C PRO A 23 -23.76 32.65 25.08
N VAL A 24 -22.47 32.64 25.40
CA VAL A 24 -21.46 32.00 24.56
C VAL A 24 -21.83 30.51 24.55
N GLN A 25 -22.38 30.03 23.44
CA GLN A 25 -22.45 28.60 23.21
C GLN A 25 -21.01 28.11 23.13
N SER A 26 -20.62 27.25 24.07
CA SER A 26 -19.39 26.49 23.93
C SER A 26 -19.50 25.65 22.67
N VAL A 27 -18.67 25.94 21.67
CA VAL A 27 -18.46 25.02 20.56
C VAL A 27 -17.94 23.72 21.19
N ALA A 28 -18.66 22.62 21.00
CA ALA A 28 -18.15 21.31 21.40
C ALA A 28 -16.82 21.11 20.68
N VAL A 29 -15.73 20.95 21.43
CA VAL A 29 -14.48 20.46 20.86
C VAL A 29 -14.83 19.08 20.29
N ALA A 30 -14.69 18.90 18.98
CA ALA A 30 -14.84 17.59 18.35
C ALA A 30 -14.01 16.60 19.17
N THR A 31 -14.58 15.45 19.51
CA THR A 31 -13.82 14.38 20.17
C THR A 31 -12.67 14.02 19.25
N THR A 32 -11.48 14.56 19.50
CA THR A 32 -10.29 14.26 18.70
C THR A 32 -9.94 12.82 18.93
N CYS A 33 -9.71 12.10 17.84
CA CYS A 33 -9.20 10.74 17.88
C CYS A 33 -7.87 10.70 18.67
N THR A 34 -7.56 9.55 19.28
CA THR A 34 -6.38 9.42 20.15
C THR A 34 -5.07 9.60 19.37
N GLY A 35 -5.08 9.28 18.06
CA GLY A 35 -3.90 9.34 17.21
C GLY A 35 -2.84 8.28 17.53
N GLY A 36 -1.86 8.15 16.63
CA GLY A 36 -0.64 7.38 16.87
C GLY A 36 -0.73 5.86 16.69
N THR A 37 -1.90 5.33 16.34
CA THR A 37 -2.07 3.93 15.93
C THR A 37 -2.25 3.87 14.41
N SER A 38 -1.45 3.04 13.73
CA SER A 38 -1.58 2.86 12.29
C SER A 38 -2.88 2.12 11.95
N ALA A 39 -3.57 2.60 10.91
CA ALA A 39 -4.85 2.07 10.44
C ALA A 39 -5.90 2.00 11.56
N ASP A 40 -6.10 3.10 12.28
CA ASP A 40 -7.12 3.27 13.33
C ASP A 40 -8.13 4.33 12.88
N PHE A 41 -9.14 3.90 12.11
CA PHE A 41 -10.06 4.79 11.39
C PHE A 41 -11.10 5.42 12.32
N ASN A 42 -11.22 4.92 13.56
CA ASN A 42 -12.07 5.51 14.60
C ASN A 42 -11.31 6.05 15.81
N GLY A 43 -9.98 6.05 15.75
CA GLY A 43 -9.07 6.69 16.71
C GLY A 43 -9.17 6.20 18.13
N ASP A 44 -9.53 4.92 18.30
CA ASP A 44 -9.76 4.32 19.61
C ASP A 44 -8.53 3.63 20.22
N GLY A 45 -7.39 3.72 19.53
CA GLY A 45 -6.11 3.13 19.92
C GLY A 45 -5.98 1.66 19.54
N THR A 46 -6.88 1.14 18.69
CA THR A 46 -6.83 -0.24 18.19
C THR A 46 -6.68 -0.23 16.67
N THR A 47 -5.72 -0.98 16.14
CA THR A 47 -5.59 -1.14 14.69
C THR A 47 -6.80 -1.89 14.11
N ASP A 48 -7.33 -1.33 13.04
CA ASP A 48 -8.39 -1.87 12.20
C ASP A 48 -7.79 -2.62 11.00
N THR A 49 -8.63 -3.35 10.27
CA THR A 49 -8.21 -4.12 9.09
C THR A 49 -9.02 -3.75 7.87
N VAL A 50 -8.36 -3.32 6.80
CA VAL A 50 -8.97 -3.08 5.49
C VAL A 50 -8.80 -4.32 4.63
N ILE A 51 -9.90 -4.83 4.07
CA ILE A 51 -9.94 -6.03 3.24
C ILE A 51 -10.65 -5.68 1.94
N ALA A 52 -9.95 -5.80 0.81
CA ALA A 52 -10.54 -5.51 -0.49
C ALA A 52 -11.17 -6.76 -1.13
N ASP A 53 -12.14 -6.49 -2.00
CA ASP A 53 -12.72 -7.43 -2.95
C ASP A 53 -12.94 -6.70 -4.29
N PRO A 54 -11.87 -6.47 -5.08
CA PRO A 54 -11.93 -5.69 -6.30
C PRO A 54 -12.81 -6.32 -7.38
N LEU A 55 -13.13 -7.62 -7.30
CA LEU A 55 -14.03 -8.30 -8.23
C LEU A 55 -15.48 -8.43 -7.70
N ALA A 56 -15.83 -7.75 -6.60
CA ALA A 56 -17.18 -7.74 -6.08
C ALA A 56 -18.16 -7.10 -7.07
N THR A 57 -19.40 -7.62 -7.10
CA THR A 57 -20.51 -7.00 -7.81
C THR A 57 -21.23 -6.01 -6.89
N VAL A 58 -21.37 -4.75 -7.32
CA VAL A 58 -22.07 -3.70 -6.56
C VAL A 58 -23.22 -3.15 -7.40
N ASN A 59 -24.44 -3.12 -6.86
CA ASN A 59 -25.65 -2.65 -7.55
C ASN A 59 -25.89 -3.26 -8.95
N GLY A 60 -25.40 -4.47 -9.19
CA GLY A 60 -25.51 -5.18 -10.48
C GLY A 60 -24.33 -4.96 -11.43
N ALA A 61 -23.41 -4.04 -11.12
CA ALA A 61 -22.17 -3.84 -11.87
C ALA A 61 -21.15 -4.90 -11.45
N GLU A 62 -20.85 -5.84 -12.35
CA GLU A 62 -19.89 -6.92 -12.12
C GLU A 62 -18.46 -6.36 -12.04
N ARG A 63 -17.68 -6.84 -11.07
CA ARG A 63 -16.28 -6.40 -10.87
C ARG A 63 -16.12 -4.90 -10.61
N ALA A 64 -17.16 -4.24 -10.12
CA ALA A 64 -17.09 -2.84 -9.69
C ALA A 64 -16.17 -2.68 -8.48
N GLY A 65 -16.12 -3.67 -7.59
CA GLY A 65 -15.22 -3.71 -6.44
C GLY A 65 -15.76 -3.01 -5.19
N LEU A 66 -15.24 -3.41 -4.03
CA LEU A 66 -15.50 -2.80 -2.72
C LEU A 66 -14.34 -3.04 -1.76
N VAL A 67 -14.32 -2.29 -0.66
CA VAL A 67 -13.48 -2.57 0.51
C VAL A 67 -14.33 -2.74 1.76
N ARG A 68 -13.84 -3.54 2.71
CA ARG A 68 -14.42 -3.71 4.04
C ARG A 68 -13.41 -3.30 5.10
N VAL A 69 -13.80 -2.37 5.97
CA VAL A 69 -13.02 -1.99 7.14
C VAL A 69 -13.60 -2.68 8.35
N VAL A 70 -12.83 -3.61 8.93
CA VAL A 70 -13.19 -4.31 10.17
C VAL A 70 -12.53 -3.59 11.33
N LEU A 71 -13.35 -2.97 12.18
CA LEU A 71 -12.84 -2.24 13.33
C LEU A 71 -12.30 -3.18 14.40
N GLY A 72 -11.15 -2.82 14.96
CA GLY A 72 -10.48 -3.53 16.04
C GLY A 72 -11.37 -3.68 17.28
N GLY A 73 -11.11 -4.72 18.07
CA GLY A 73 -11.86 -4.97 19.31
C GLY A 73 -13.33 -5.34 19.11
N GLY A 74 -13.74 -5.75 17.90
CA GLY A 74 -15.11 -6.21 17.61
C GLY A 74 -16.13 -5.07 17.49
N LYS A 75 -15.69 -3.89 17.06
CA LYS A 75 -16.52 -2.67 17.00
C LYS A 75 -17.35 -2.54 15.72
N GLY A 76 -17.26 -3.52 14.83
CA GLY A 76 -18.12 -3.66 13.66
C GLY A 76 -17.35 -3.69 12.35
N THR A 77 -18.10 -3.65 11.26
CA THR A 77 -17.55 -3.68 9.90
C THR A 77 -18.28 -2.66 9.05
N PHE A 78 -17.52 -1.93 8.23
CA PHE A 78 -18.01 -0.93 7.29
C PHE A 78 -17.69 -1.39 5.87
N GLU A 79 -18.69 -1.42 5.01
CA GLU A 79 -18.55 -1.74 3.59
C GLU A 79 -18.57 -0.46 2.77
N ILE A 80 -17.58 -0.31 1.88
CA ILE A 80 -17.37 0.91 1.11
C ILE A 80 -17.16 0.54 -0.36
N SER A 81 -17.88 1.23 -1.25
CA SER A 81 -17.75 1.15 -2.70
C SER A 81 -18.07 2.51 -3.31
N GLN A 82 -17.99 2.68 -4.63
CA GLN A 82 -18.48 3.89 -5.30
C GLN A 82 -19.96 4.19 -5.02
N ALA A 83 -20.77 3.19 -4.63
CA ALA A 83 -22.17 3.41 -4.24
C ALA A 83 -22.35 3.98 -2.82
N THR A 84 -21.27 4.11 -2.03
CA THR A 84 -21.34 4.66 -0.68
C THR A 84 -21.78 6.12 -0.73
N ALA A 85 -22.72 6.50 0.13
CA ALA A 85 -23.21 7.87 0.22
C ALA A 85 -22.04 8.85 0.43
N GLY A 86 -21.97 9.90 -0.37
CA GLY A 86 -20.88 10.89 -0.36
C GLY A 86 -19.79 10.68 -1.41
N MET A 87 -19.70 9.49 -2.04
CA MET A 87 -18.68 9.18 -3.05
C MET A 87 -18.77 10.01 -4.34
N ASN A 88 -19.98 10.49 -4.68
CA ASN A 88 -20.28 11.17 -5.93
C ASN A 88 -19.84 10.41 -7.19
N ALA A 89 -19.81 9.07 -7.11
CA ALA A 89 -19.48 8.15 -8.18
C ALA A 89 -20.59 7.10 -8.32
N THR A 90 -20.59 6.37 -9.42
CA THR A 90 -21.50 5.24 -9.64
C THR A 90 -20.64 4.00 -9.93
N PRO A 91 -20.90 2.85 -9.28
CA PRO A 91 -20.18 1.63 -9.64
C PRO A 91 -20.50 1.22 -11.07
N GLU A 92 -19.46 1.03 -11.86
CA GLU A 92 -19.50 0.58 -13.23
C GLU A 92 -18.79 -0.77 -13.36
N ARG A 93 -18.88 -1.35 -14.55
CA ARG A 93 -18.40 -2.71 -14.76
C ARG A 93 -16.89 -2.68 -14.92
N ALA A 94 -16.20 -3.32 -13.99
CA ALA A 94 -14.76 -3.58 -13.99
C ALA A 94 -13.85 -2.44 -13.48
N ASP A 95 -14.40 -1.39 -12.85
CA ASP A 95 -13.67 -0.27 -12.23
C ASP A 95 -12.70 -0.74 -11.15
N GLN A 96 -13.06 -1.86 -10.49
CA GLN A 96 -12.28 -2.52 -9.44
C GLN A 96 -11.92 -1.60 -8.26
N PHE A 97 -12.89 -0.84 -7.77
CA PHE A 97 -12.75 -0.10 -6.52
C PHE A 97 -12.18 -1.00 -5.41
N GLY A 98 -11.12 -0.50 -4.76
CA GLY A 98 -10.33 -1.31 -3.84
C GLY A 98 -9.12 -1.98 -4.47
N PHE A 99 -8.76 -1.65 -5.73
CA PHE A 99 -7.60 -2.20 -6.43
C PHE A 99 -6.28 -1.92 -5.68
N SER A 100 -6.09 -0.66 -5.27
CA SER A 100 -5.00 -0.23 -4.39
C SER A 100 -5.56 0.58 -3.23
N ARG A 101 -4.85 0.56 -2.09
CA ARG A 101 -5.23 1.26 -0.86
C ARG A 101 -4.01 1.84 -0.16
N ALA A 102 -4.19 2.95 0.55
CA ALA A 102 -3.23 3.49 1.49
C ALA A 102 -3.96 4.13 2.68
N SER A 103 -3.30 4.25 3.83
CA SER A 103 -3.89 4.80 5.04
C SER A 103 -2.92 5.74 5.75
N TYR A 104 -3.39 6.92 6.13
CA TYR A 104 -2.64 7.98 6.79
C TYR A 104 -3.62 9.02 7.33
N ASP A 105 -3.19 9.89 8.25
CA ASP A 105 -4.02 10.99 8.77
C ASP A 105 -3.76 12.25 7.91
N VAL A 106 -4.64 12.52 6.96
CA VAL A 106 -4.44 13.62 5.99
C VAL A 106 -4.79 14.98 6.57
N ASP A 107 -5.75 15.04 7.50
CA ASP A 107 -6.28 16.29 8.05
C ASP A 107 -5.78 16.61 9.48
N GLY A 108 -5.07 15.67 10.10
CA GLY A 108 -4.43 15.83 11.40
C GLY A 108 -5.41 15.74 12.57
N ASP A 109 -6.57 15.12 12.40
CA ASP A 109 -7.58 15.00 13.46
C ASP A 109 -7.35 13.81 14.41
N GLY A 110 -6.33 12.99 14.11
CA GLY A 110 -5.91 11.83 14.87
C GLY A 110 -6.62 10.53 14.49
N CYS A 111 -7.65 10.57 13.64
CA CYS A 111 -8.24 9.39 13.04
C CYS A 111 -7.42 9.05 11.79
N THR A 112 -7.20 7.77 11.51
CA THR A 112 -6.61 7.40 10.22
C THR A 112 -7.64 7.59 9.12
N ASP A 113 -7.23 8.09 7.96
CA ASP A 113 -8.03 8.17 6.74
C ASP A 113 -7.66 7.05 5.77
N LEU A 114 -8.59 6.70 4.89
CA LEU A 114 -8.41 5.67 3.88
C LEU A 114 -8.41 6.27 2.48
N VAL A 115 -7.33 6.07 1.73
CA VAL A 115 -7.29 6.30 0.29
C VAL A 115 -7.57 4.99 -0.43
N VAL A 116 -8.55 4.99 -1.32
CA VAL A 116 -8.91 3.83 -2.16
C VAL A 116 -8.96 4.25 -3.61
N SER A 117 -8.46 3.40 -4.52
CA SER A 117 -8.55 3.63 -5.95
C SER A 117 -9.51 2.70 -6.68
N ALA A 118 -9.98 3.18 -7.83
CA ALA A 118 -10.57 2.42 -8.92
C ALA A 118 -9.82 2.84 -10.20
N PRO A 119 -8.68 2.20 -10.52
CA PRO A 119 -7.84 2.63 -11.65
C PRO A 119 -8.47 2.36 -13.01
N TYR A 120 -9.56 1.59 -13.08
CA TYR A 120 -10.31 1.35 -14.31
C TYR A 120 -11.64 2.13 -14.32
N GLU A 121 -11.73 3.19 -13.52
CA GLU A 121 -12.87 4.10 -13.56
C GLU A 121 -12.89 4.88 -14.87
N ASP A 122 -14.04 4.93 -15.51
CA ASP A 122 -14.31 5.78 -16.65
C ASP A 122 -14.61 7.21 -16.17
N VAL A 123 -13.92 8.22 -16.71
CA VAL A 123 -14.07 9.62 -16.26
C VAL A 123 -14.87 10.45 -17.26
N PRO A 124 -16.06 10.99 -16.90
CA PRO A 124 -16.85 11.81 -17.81
C PRO A 124 -16.17 13.14 -18.16
N LYS A 125 -15.96 13.41 -19.45
CA LYS A 125 -15.39 14.67 -19.96
C LYS A 125 -16.07 15.09 -21.26
N GLY A 126 -16.72 16.25 -21.24
CA GLY A 126 -17.30 16.85 -22.46
C GLY A 126 -18.44 16.05 -23.11
N GLY A 127 -19.08 15.14 -22.38
CA GLY A 127 -20.19 14.30 -22.87
C GLY A 127 -19.79 12.94 -23.43
N SER A 128 -18.51 12.57 -23.29
CA SER A 128 -17.98 11.21 -23.48
C SER A 128 -17.20 10.78 -22.24
N ASP A 129 -16.99 9.49 -22.08
CA ASP A 129 -16.18 8.95 -20.99
C ASP A 129 -14.75 8.74 -21.45
N LEU A 130 -13.79 9.11 -20.61
CA LEU A 130 -12.39 8.74 -20.77
C LEU A 130 -12.20 7.35 -20.18
N VAL A 131 -11.99 6.37 -21.06
CA VAL A 131 -11.96 4.96 -20.68
C VAL A 131 -10.77 4.66 -19.76
N ASP A 132 -11.01 3.94 -18.66
CA ASP A 132 -9.97 3.49 -17.70
C ASP A 132 -9.00 4.60 -17.25
N ALA A 133 -9.49 5.84 -17.17
CA ALA A 133 -8.68 6.99 -16.75
C ALA A 133 -8.29 6.89 -15.27
N GLY A 134 -9.17 6.32 -14.46
CA GLY A 134 -8.95 6.03 -13.05
C GLY A 134 -9.36 7.16 -12.09
N GLY A 135 -9.59 6.78 -10.84
CA GLY A 135 -9.99 7.68 -9.76
C GLY A 135 -9.51 7.21 -8.39
N ILE A 136 -9.35 8.16 -7.47
CA ILE A 136 -9.09 7.89 -6.06
C ILE A 136 -10.08 8.63 -5.17
N TRP A 137 -10.35 8.05 -4.00
CA TRP A 137 -11.17 8.65 -2.96
C TRP A 137 -10.42 8.66 -1.63
N VAL A 138 -10.42 9.81 -0.96
CA VAL A 138 -9.92 9.97 0.40
C VAL A 138 -11.13 9.98 1.33
N ILE A 139 -11.25 8.95 2.16
CA ILE A 139 -12.38 8.72 3.05
C ILE A 139 -11.91 9.02 4.46
N HIS A 140 -12.42 10.09 5.05
CA HIS A 140 -11.95 10.57 6.34
C HIS A 140 -12.40 9.65 7.49
N GLY A 141 -11.48 9.27 8.36
CA GLY A 141 -11.79 8.55 9.59
C GLY A 141 -12.71 9.36 10.49
N THR A 142 -13.48 8.70 11.34
CA THR A 142 -14.29 9.40 12.35
C THR A 142 -14.40 8.54 13.61
N PRO A 143 -14.61 9.13 14.80
CA PRO A 143 -14.87 8.36 16.03
C PRO A 143 -16.06 7.37 15.94
N ASN A 144 -16.91 7.49 14.91
CA ASN A 144 -18.06 6.60 14.67
C ASN A 144 -17.79 5.55 13.58
N GLY A 145 -16.55 5.41 13.11
CA GLY A 145 -16.15 4.54 12.01
C GLY A 145 -15.91 5.30 10.71
N ILE A 146 -16.05 4.62 9.57
CA ILE A 146 -15.62 5.12 8.26
C ILE A 146 -16.63 4.75 7.15
N GLY A 147 -16.70 5.55 6.08
CA GLY A 147 -17.56 5.30 4.93
C GLY A 147 -18.70 6.32 4.84
N SER A 148 -19.96 5.88 4.93
CA SER A 148 -21.12 6.78 4.77
C SER A 148 -21.26 7.87 5.84
N VAL A 149 -20.47 7.77 6.92
CA VAL A 149 -20.39 8.77 8.00
C VAL A 149 -19.27 9.77 7.80
N SER A 150 -18.40 9.54 6.82
CA SER A 150 -17.18 10.29 6.55
C SER A 150 -17.43 11.48 5.63
N THR A 151 -16.56 12.48 5.74
CA THR A 151 -16.26 13.34 4.58
C THR A 151 -15.52 12.49 3.56
N ILE A 152 -15.81 12.68 2.27
CA ILE A 152 -15.17 11.95 1.18
C ILE A 152 -14.75 12.94 0.11
N ASP A 153 -13.45 13.02 -0.15
CA ASP A 153 -12.89 13.74 -1.28
C ASP A 153 -12.62 12.76 -2.43
N SER A 154 -12.90 13.19 -3.66
CA SER A 154 -12.72 12.38 -4.87
C SER A 154 -11.82 13.12 -5.87
N TYR A 155 -10.88 12.41 -6.48
CA TYR A 155 -9.96 12.99 -7.45
C TYR A 155 -9.81 12.10 -8.68
N THR A 156 -9.98 12.71 -9.85
CA THR A 156 -9.28 12.32 -11.08
C THR A 156 -7.87 12.92 -11.06
N GLN A 157 -7.02 12.50 -11.99
CA GLN A 157 -5.65 13.03 -12.10
C GLN A 157 -5.56 14.56 -12.13
N ALA A 158 -6.27 15.21 -13.06
CA ALA A 158 -6.29 16.67 -13.19
C ALA A 158 -6.99 17.39 -12.02
N GLN A 159 -7.81 16.69 -11.22
CA GLN A 159 -8.39 17.24 -9.99
C GLN A 159 -7.41 17.15 -8.82
N LEU A 160 -6.56 16.12 -8.79
CA LEU A 160 -5.49 16.02 -7.82
C LEU A 160 -4.43 17.08 -8.09
N ASP A 161 -3.93 17.19 -9.32
CA ASP A 161 -2.95 18.18 -9.77
C ASP A 161 -3.45 18.88 -11.05
N ASP A 162 -3.82 20.15 -10.93
CA ASP A 162 -4.42 20.94 -12.02
C ASP A 162 -3.43 21.34 -13.12
N SER A 163 -2.14 21.04 -12.94
CA SER A 163 -1.12 21.16 -13.99
C SER A 163 -1.09 19.97 -14.94
N THR A 164 -1.81 18.90 -14.62
CA THR A 164 -1.87 17.66 -15.42
C THR A 164 -3.19 17.52 -16.17
N THR A 165 -3.25 16.53 -17.05
CA THR A 165 -4.46 16.15 -17.77
C THR A 165 -4.94 14.78 -17.31
N THR A 166 -6.24 14.55 -17.40
CA THR A 166 -6.82 13.21 -17.35
C THR A 166 -7.07 12.77 -18.79
N GLU A 167 -6.52 11.62 -19.14
CA GLU A 167 -6.54 10.97 -20.44
C GLU A 167 -7.10 9.54 -20.31
N GLU A 168 -7.36 8.90 -21.45
CA GLU A 168 -7.81 7.50 -21.46
C GLU A 168 -6.64 6.59 -21.10
N TYR A 169 -6.91 5.54 -20.33
CA TYR A 169 -5.98 4.48 -19.96
C TYR A 169 -4.79 4.88 -19.05
N ASP A 170 -4.78 6.10 -18.49
CA ASP A 170 -3.77 6.55 -17.52
C ASP A 170 -3.72 5.63 -16.28
N ARG A 171 -4.87 5.06 -15.92
CA ARG A 171 -5.05 4.20 -14.75
C ARG A 171 -4.63 4.88 -13.46
N PHE A 172 -5.01 6.15 -13.30
CA PHE A 172 -4.72 6.94 -12.12
C PHE A 172 -5.15 6.21 -10.84
N GLY A 173 -4.22 6.02 -9.91
CA GLY A 173 -4.46 5.25 -8.68
C GLY A 173 -4.10 3.77 -8.75
N PHE A 174 -3.41 3.32 -9.81
CA PHE A 174 -2.99 1.92 -9.96
C PHE A 174 -2.18 1.43 -8.75
N ALA A 175 -1.27 2.27 -8.25
CA ALA A 175 -0.54 2.03 -7.01
C ALA A 175 -0.74 3.22 -6.05
N LEU A 176 -0.88 2.92 -4.75
CA LEU A 176 -1.02 3.92 -3.70
C LEU A 176 -0.05 3.61 -2.55
N LYS A 177 0.62 4.64 -2.05
CA LYS A 177 1.34 4.62 -0.77
C LYS A 177 1.20 5.95 -0.08
N ALA A 178 0.99 5.92 1.23
CA ALA A 178 0.86 7.11 2.06
C ALA A 178 1.51 6.87 3.41
N GLY A 179 1.74 7.95 4.14
CA GLY A 179 2.28 7.93 5.50
C GLY A 179 2.83 9.29 5.87
N ASP A 180 3.65 9.32 6.92
CA ASP A 180 4.26 10.55 7.39
C ASP A 180 5.75 10.59 7.08
N THR A 181 6.26 11.76 6.70
CA THR A 181 7.69 11.98 6.60
C THR A 181 8.34 11.98 7.99
N SER A 182 9.67 11.98 8.07
CA SER A 182 10.42 11.98 9.33
C SER A 182 10.25 13.24 10.21
N ASN A 183 9.47 14.21 9.72
CA ASN A 183 9.07 15.44 10.40
C ASN A 183 7.55 15.55 10.51
N ASP A 184 6.86 14.40 10.53
CA ASP A 184 5.41 14.27 10.77
C ASP A 184 4.58 15.10 9.79
N GLN A 185 4.95 15.07 8.50
CA GLN A 185 4.14 15.63 7.42
C GLN A 185 3.49 14.50 6.63
N PRO A 186 2.15 14.46 6.51
CA PRO A 186 1.47 13.44 5.73
C PRO A 186 1.80 13.60 4.24
N TYR A 187 2.05 12.49 3.57
CA TYR A 187 2.26 12.42 2.13
C TYR A 187 1.40 11.32 1.50
N LEU A 188 1.09 11.51 0.22
CA LEU A 188 0.45 10.53 -0.65
C LEU A 188 1.24 10.41 -1.96
N LEU A 189 1.45 9.18 -2.38
CA LEU A 189 2.00 8.78 -3.67
C LEU A 189 0.89 8.09 -4.47
N VAL A 190 0.70 8.52 -5.73
CA VAL A 190 -0.26 7.93 -6.66
C VAL A 190 0.46 7.54 -7.93
N GLY A 191 0.52 6.25 -8.23
CA GLY A 191 1.10 5.71 -9.45
C GLY A 191 0.13 5.76 -10.61
N VAL A 192 0.62 6.16 -11.78
CA VAL A 192 -0.14 6.32 -13.03
C VAL A 192 0.66 5.66 -14.16
N PRO A 193 0.77 4.32 -14.17
CA PRO A 193 1.65 3.62 -15.11
C PRO A 193 1.16 3.69 -16.57
N GLY A 194 -0.07 4.15 -16.83
CA GLY A 194 -0.59 4.35 -18.18
C GLY A 194 -0.33 5.75 -18.75
N GLU A 195 0.21 6.68 -17.95
CA GLU A 195 0.43 8.06 -18.40
C GLU A 195 1.37 8.10 -19.62
N ASN A 196 1.01 8.90 -20.61
CA ASN A 196 1.90 9.22 -21.73
C ASN A 196 2.89 10.32 -21.31
N VAL A 197 4.18 10.15 -21.63
CA VAL A 197 5.19 11.19 -21.35
C VAL A 197 5.69 11.79 -22.65
N THR A 198 5.75 13.12 -22.74
CA THR A 198 6.23 13.83 -23.93
C THR A 198 7.61 14.42 -23.71
N VAL A 199 8.62 13.88 -24.41
CA VAL A 199 10.01 14.35 -24.37
C VAL A 199 10.41 14.92 -25.72
N GLY A 200 10.86 16.18 -25.75
CA GLY A 200 11.31 16.83 -26.99
C GLY A 200 10.25 16.91 -28.10
N GLY A 201 8.95 16.87 -27.74
CA GLY A 201 7.82 16.87 -28.67
C GLY A 201 7.45 15.50 -29.23
N LYS A 202 8.07 14.42 -28.76
CA LYS A 202 7.66 13.04 -29.02
C LYS A 202 6.95 12.47 -27.79
N GLU A 203 5.79 11.89 -28.01
CA GLU A 203 5.00 11.19 -27.00
C GLU A 203 5.47 9.72 -26.89
N TYR A 204 5.55 9.22 -25.66
CA TYR A 204 5.86 7.84 -25.30
C TYR A 204 4.69 7.26 -24.52
N ALA A 205 4.06 6.24 -25.10
CA ALA A 205 2.86 5.64 -24.55
C ALA A 205 3.15 4.83 -23.30
N ASP A 206 2.29 4.89 -22.28
CA ASP A 206 2.42 4.14 -21.02
C ASP A 206 3.82 4.25 -20.36
N ALA A 207 4.54 5.35 -20.56
CA ALA A 207 5.81 5.59 -19.88
C ALA A 207 5.60 5.71 -18.37
N GLY A 208 4.47 6.29 -17.98
CA GLY A 208 4.02 6.35 -16.60
C GLY A 208 4.60 7.51 -15.80
N CYS A 209 3.92 7.84 -14.69
CA CYS A 209 4.38 8.83 -13.73
C CYS A 209 3.93 8.51 -12.29
N VAL A 210 4.43 9.30 -11.34
CA VAL A 210 3.95 9.30 -9.95
C VAL A 210 3.57 10.72 -9.53
N HIS A 211 2.38 10.89 -8.96
CA HIS A 211 2.00 12.10 -8.25
C HIS A 211 2.49 12.02 -6.80
N TYR A 212 3.21 13.05 -6.35
CA TYR A 212 3.63 13.26 -4.97
C TYR A 212 2.85 14.42 -4.36
N VAL A 213 2.10 14.13 -3.30
CA VAL A 213 1.34 15.12 -2.53
C VAL A 213 1.88 15.18 -1.12
N ARG A 214 2.22 16.37 -0.63
CA ARG A 214 2.58 16.62 0.77
C ARG A 214 2.17 18.03 1.19
N GLY A 215 1.15 18.14 2.04
CA GLY A 215 0.54 19.42 2.37
C GLY A 215 0.06 20.13 1.09
N SER A 216 0.52 21.36 0.86
CA SER A 216 0.21 22.10 -0.37
C SER A 216 1.15 21.79 -1.54
N THR A 217 2.18 20.97 -1.35
CA THR A 217 3.07 20.54 -2.43
C THR A 217 2.39 19.44 -3.23
N LYS A 218 2.26 19.66 -4.53
CA LYS A 218 1.81 18.69 -5.53
C LYS A 218 2.81 18.73 -6.66
N THR A 219 3.34 17.59 -7.05
CA THR A 219 4.28 17.48 -8.15
C THR A 219 4.17 16.10 -8.79
N THR A 220 4.34 16.05 -10.09
CA THR A 220 4.39 14.81 -10.87
C THR A 220 5.84 14.51 -11.21
N VAL A 221 6.25 13.24 -11.12
CA VAL A 221 7.62 12.80 -11.44
C VAL A 221 7.62 11.61 -12.41
N ASN A 222 8.51 11.64 -13.39
CA ASN A 222 8.79 10.57 -14.36
C ASN A 222 10.29 10.56 -14.77
N HIS A 223 10.71 9.67 -15.69
CA HIS A 223 12.12 9.54 -16.12
C HIS A 223 12.67 10.74 -16.93
N ASP A 224 11.86 11.70 -17.38
CA ASP A 224 12.33 12.95 -18.02
C ASP A 224 12.76 14.01 -16.99
N ASP A 225 12.39 13.84 -15.72
CA ASP A 225 12.64 14.84 -14.69
C ASP A 225 14.13 14.91 -14.26
N PRO A 226 14.62 16.11 -13.87
CA PRO A 226 16.03 16.30 -13.53
C PRO A 226 16.57 15.32 -12.50
N GLY A 227 17.56 14.53 -12.92
CA GLY A 227 18.29 13.60 -12.06
C GLY A 227 17.56 12.31 -11.74
N VAL A 228 16.36 12.09 -12.26
CA VAL A 228 15.69 10.79 -12.19
C VAL A 228 16.48 9.81 -13.08
N PRO A 229 16.99 8.69 -12.52
CA PRO A 229 17.68 7.67 -13.30
C PRO A 229 16.75 7.01 -14.32
N GLY A 230 17.31 6.58 -15.45
CA GLY A 230 16.57 6.01 -16.57
C GLY A 230 16.41 6.99 -17.72
N VAL A 231 15.70 6.56 -18.76
CA VAL A 231 15.23 7.41 -19.86
C VAL A 231 13.76 7.10 -20.10
N VAL A 232 13.02 8.05 -20.69
CA VAL A 232 11.63 7.78 -21.06
C VAL A 232 11.58 6.88 -22.28
N GLU A 233 10.97 5.71 -22.12
CA GLU A 233 10.63 4.79 -23.20
C GLU A 233 9.13 4.48 -23.18
N ALA A 234 8.66 3.85 -24.26
CA ALA A 234 7.26 3.45 -24.29
C ALA A 234 7.08 2.19 -23.45
N HIS A 235 6.06 2.18 -22.61
CA HIS A 235 5.68 1.07 -21.74
C HIS A 235 6.56 0.82 -20.51
N ASP A 236 7.42 1.76 -20.09
CA ASP A 236 8.19 1.68 -18.83
C ASP A 236 7.28 1.43 -17.63
N ARG A 237 6.07 2.02 -17.67
CA ARG A 237 5.05 1.95 -16.62
C ARG A 237 5.60 2.42 -15.27
N PHE A 238 6.38 3.50 -15.27
CA PHE A 238 6.85 4.13 -14.05
C PHE A 238 5.66 4.45 -13.14
N GLY A 239 5.72 4.04 -11.88
CA GLY A 239 4.57 4.14 -10.95
C GLY A 239 3.73 2.86 -10.85
N TYR A 240 4.12 1.76 -11.51
CA TYR A 240 3.40 0.48 -11.42
C TYR A 240 3.37 -0.09 -9.99
N SER A 241 4.47 0.04 -9.25
CA SER A 241 4.58 -0.40 -7.86
C SER A 241 5.20 0.71 -7.01
N LEU A 242 4.77 0.82 -5.75
CA LEU A 242 5.19 1.87 -4.83
C LEU A 242 5.48 1.29 -3.45
N ALA A 243 6.56 1.76 -2.82
CA ALA A 243 6.87 1.50 -1.41
C ALA A 243 7.45 2.74 -0.75
N ALA A 244 7.19 2.94 0.54
CA ALA A 244 7.65 4.14 1.23
C ALA A 244 7.96 3.88 2.72
N THR A 245 8.80 4.75 3.26
CA THR A 245 9.12 4.92 4.68
C THR A 245 8.99 6.40 5.02
N THR A 246 9.28 6.78 6.26
CA THR A 246 9.29 8.18 6.66
C THR A 246 10.39 9.02 5.99
N ARG A 247 11.39 8.39 5.37
CA ARG A 247 12.54 9.10 4.77
C ARG A 247 12.64 8.93 3.26
N TYR A 248 12.20 7.80 2.75
CA TYR A 248 12.38 7.40 1.37
C TYR A 248 11.08 6.88 0.78
N PHE A 249 10.98 6.93 -0.54
CA PHE A 249 10.05 6.10 -1.30
C PHE A 249 10.74 5.53 -2.53
N ALA A 250 10.18 4.46 -3.07
CA ALA A 250 10.67 3.77 -4.24
C ALA A 250 9.52 3.57 -5.22
N VAL A 251 9.85 3.60 -6.51
CA VAL A 251 8.93 3.50 -7.64
C VAL A 251 9.44 2.42 -8.58
N GLY A 252 8.62 1.42 -8.86
CA GLY A 252 8.92 0.39 -9.86
C GLY A 252 8.45 0.80 -11.27
N ALA A 253 9.25 0.42 -12.26
CA ALA A 253 9.00 0.51 -13.68
C ALA A 253 9.32 -0.86 -14.31
N PRO A 254 8.46 -1.88 -14.14
CA PRO A 254 8.74 -3.23 -14.62
C PRO A 254 8.77 -3.34 -16.15
N GLY A 255 8.39 -2.28 -16.88
CA GLY A 255 8.50 -2.24 -18.33
C GLY A 255 9.78 -1.62 -18.87
N GLU A 256 10.63 -1.05 -18.01
CA GLU A 256 11.91 -0.45 -18.42
C GLU A 256 12.76 -1.45 -19.19
N GLY A 257 13.35 -1.03 -20.31
CA GLY A 257 14.34 -1.80 -21.04
C GLY A 257 15.74 -1.66 -20.43
N ILE A 258 16.46 -2.78 -20.28
CA ILE A 258 17.87 -2.76 -19.83
C ILE A 258 18.75 -3.25 -20.97
N GLY A 259 19.38 -2.32 -21.69
CA GLY A 259 20.13 -2.63 -22.90
C GLY A 259 19.19 -3.03 -24.04
N ASP A 260 19.28 -4.28 -24.52
CA ASP A 260 18.41 -4.83 -25.57
C ASP A 260 17.27 -5.70 -24.98
N GLU A 261 17.14 -5.76 -23.66
CA GLU A 261 16.20 -6.62 -22.95
C GLU A 261 14.94 -5.82 -22.55
N ASP A 262 13.90 -5.92 -23.38
CA ASP A 262 12.61 -5.26 -23.16
C ASP A 262 11.91 -5.81 -21.90
N PHE A 263 11.26 -4.96 -21.10
CA PHE A 263 10.55 -5.37 -19.87
C PHE A 263 11.44 -6.11 -18.85
N ALA A 264 12.75 -5.84 -18.85
CA ALA A 264 13.65 -6.31 -17.81
C ALA A 264 13.32 -5.66 -16.46
N GLY A 265 12.99 -4.36 -16.48
CA GLY A 265 12.47 -3.60 -15.35
C GLY A 265 13.51 -2.87 -14.51
N ALA A 266 13.06 -1.84 -13.81
CA ALA A 266 13.88 -1.00 -12.94
C ALA A 266 13.12 -0.49 -11.70
N VAL A 267 13.86 0.03 -10.71
CA VAL A 267 13.33 0.72 -9.54
C VAL A 267 14.11 2.00 -9.27
N THR A 268 13.41 3.11 -9.09
CA THR A 268 14.01 4.38 -8.68
C THR A 268 13.66 4.72 -7.23
N VAL A 269 14.66 5.10 -6.45
CA VAL A 269 14.53 5.50 -5.05
C VAL A 269 14.68 7.01 -4.91
N PHE A 270 13.82 7.60 -4.09
CA PHE A 270 13.76 9.02 -3.80
C PHE A 270 13.80 9.27 -2.30
N ASN A 271 14.18 10.48 -1.91
CA ASN A 271 13.79 11.02 -0.61
C ASN A 271 12.65 12.04 -0.75
N HIS A 272 12.05 12.40 0.38
CA HIS A 272 10.90 13.32 0.42
C HIS A 272 11.26 14.80 0.22
N THR A 273 12.53 15.19 0.14
CA THR A 273 12.94 16.58 -0.10
C THR A 273 12.68 16.96 -1.55
N ILE A 274 12.07 18.13 -1.79
CA ILE A 274 11.86 18.63 -3.15
C ILE A 274 13.12 19.37 -3.61
N THR A 275 13.69 18.92 -4.72
CA THR A 275 14.84 19.53 -5.41
C THR A 275 14.47 19.67 -6.89
N ASP A 276 14.72 20.84 -7.48
CA ASP A 276 14.39 21.13 -8.89
C ASP A 276 12.92 20.83 -9.29
N GLY A 277 11.99 20.93 -8.33
CA GLY A 277 10.55 20.81 -8.55
C GLY A 277 9.97 19.42 -8.26
N VAL A 278 10.83 18.39 -8.11
CA VAL A 278 10.41 17.00 -7.85
C VAL A 278 11.03 16.47 -6.56
N PRO A 279 10.52 15.37 -5.97
CA PRO A 279 11.22 14.69 -4.88
C PRO A 279 12.63 14.29 -5.32
N THR A 280 13.61 14.38 -4.41
CA THR A 280 15.03 14.24 -4.77
C THR A 280 15.34 12.78 -5.11
N PRO A 281 15.75 12.48 -6.35
CA PRO A 281 16.17 11.13 -6.73
C PRO A 281 17.47 10.77 -6.00
N LEU A 282 17.61 9.50 -5.60
CA LEU A 282 18.75 8.99 -4.85
C LEU A 282 19.50 7.88 -5.59
N ALA A 283 18.78 6.91 -6.16
CA ALA A 283 19.37 5.75 -6.81
C ALA A 283 18.42 5.18 -7.87
N GLY A 284 19.00 4.68 -8.96
CA GLY A 284 18.35 3.76 -9.90
C GLY A 284 18.89 2.36 -9.66
N LEU A 285 18.02 1.37 -9.68
CA LEU A 285 18.32 -0.04 -9.41
C LEU A 285 17.76 -0.89 -10.54
N ASP A 286 18.62 -1.72 -11.13
CA ASP A 286 18.32 -2.67 -12.20
C ASP A 286 19.29 -3.87 -12.14
N GLN A 287 19.09 -4.86 -13.01
CA GLN A 287 19.98 -6.01 -13.22
C GLN A 287 20.90 -5.77 -14.44
N GLY A 288 21.35 -4.53 -14.65
CA GLY A 288 22.28 -4.15 -15.70
C GLY A 288 23.66 -4.79 -15.57
N PRO A 289 24.60 -4.48 -16.49
CA PRO A 289 25.90 -5.15 -16.54
C PRO A 289 26.63 -5.18 -15.20
N ALA A 290 27.29 -6.29 -14.90
CA ALA A 290 27.98 -6.50 -13.63
C ALA A 290 28.96 -5.36 -13.30
N GLY A 291 28.73 -4.67 -12.18
CA GLY A 291 29.49 -3.51 -11.73
C GLY A 291 28.84 -2.16 -12.00
N GLU A 292 27.74 -2.15 -12.76
CA GLU A 292 26.87 -0.99 -13.02
C GLU A 292 25.50 -1.16 -12.32
N GLY A 293 24.98 -2.39 -12.25
CA GLY A 293 23.72 -2.75 -11.56
C GLY A 293 23.87 -3.73 -10.40
N LEU A 294 22.73 -4.26 -9.93
CA LEU A 294 22.63 -5.32 -8.93
C LEU A 294 23.09 -6.67 -9.51
N ALA A 295 23.28 -7.67 -8.65
CA ALA A 295 23.63 -9.01 -9.11
C ALA A 295 22.45 -9.65 -9.86
N GLY A 296 22.79 -10.43 -10.89
CA GLY A 296 21.83 -11.00 -11.83
C GLY A 296 22.19 -10.62 -13.26
N VAL A 297 21.33 -11.00 -14.19
CA VAL A 297 21.40 -10.58 -15.60
C VAL A 297 19.97 -10.20 -15.98
N ALA A 298 19.79 -9.00 -16.52
CA ALA A 298 18.53 -8.62 -17.12
C ALA A 298 18.19 -9.54 -18.31
N GLU A 299 16.97 -10.03 -18.33
CA GLU A 299 16.38 -10.81 -19.41
C GLU A 299 15.02 -10.20 -19.80
N ALA A 300 14.68 -10.30 -21.09
CA ALA A 300 13.41 -9.75 -21.56
C ALA A 300 12.21 -10.41 -20.86
N GLY A 301 11.42 -9.61 -20.13
CA GLY A 301 10.22 -10.07 -19.42
C GLY A 301 10.41 -10.34 -17.92
N ASP A 302 11.61 -10.18 -17.36
CA ASP A 302 11.89 -10.35 -15.93
C ASP A 302 10.97 -9.54 -15.02
N GLY A 303 10.70 -8.30 -15.43
CA GLY A 303 9.85 -7.37 -14.71
C GLY A 303 10.39 -7.03 -13.31
N PHE A 304 11.70 -6.78 -13.17
CA PHE A 304 12.30 -6.27 -11.95
C PHE A 304 11.54 -5.02 -11.47
N GLY A 305 11.10 -5.04 -10.21
CA GLY A 305 10.24 -3.95 -9.68
C GLY A 305 8.74 -4.18 -9.89
N THR A 306 8.30 -5.33 -10.40
CA THR A 306 6.87 -5.69 -10.47
C THR A 306 6.19 -5.60 -9.10
N SER A 307 6.92 -5.95 -8.03
CA SER A 307 6.50 -5.68 -6.67
C SER A 307 7.66 -5.15 -5.83
N ILE A 308 7.36 -4.19 -4.96
CA ILE A 308 8.35 -3.60 -4.05
C ILE A 308 7.75 -3.39 -2.66
N SER A 309 8.60 -3.48 -1.63
CA SER A 309 8.23 -3.19 -0.24
C SER A 309 9.43 -2.62 0.50
N MET A 310 9.21 -1.69 1.42
CA MET A 310 10.30 -1.00 2.10
C MET A 310 10.03 -0.89 3.61
N THR A 311 11.09 -1.03 4.41
CA THR A 311 11.04 -0.83 5.86
C THR A 311 12.26 -0.05 6.36
N GLY A 312 12.11 0.64 7.49
CA GLY A 312 13.21 1.38 8.09
C GLY A 312 14.30 0.45 8.60
N TYR A 313 15.56 0.84 8.37
CA TYR A 313 16.74 0.15 8.89
C TYR A 313 17.50 1.08 9.84
N ARG A 314 17.78 0.60 11.05
CA ARG A 314 18.61 1.30 12.04
C ARG A 314 20.00 0.67 12.08
N PRO A 315 21.03 1.36 11.53
CA PRO A 315 22.42 0.97 11.68
C PRO A 315 22.88 1.00 13.15
N GLY A 316 23.90 0.20 13.49
CA GLY A 316 24.42 0.11 14.86
C GLY A 316 25.09 1.37 15.39
N ASP A 317 25.51 2.26 14.50
CA ASP A 317 26.10 3.57 14.79
C ASP A 317 25.07 4.71 14.83
N GLN A 318 23.77 4.41 14.69
CA GLN A 318 22.69 5.38 14.61
C GLN A 318 21.64 5.17 15.72
N THR A 319 20.96 6.24 16.11
CA THR A 319 19.89 6.21 17.14
C THR A 319 18.48 6.09 16.56
N TYR A 320 18.35 6.18 15.24
CA TYR A 320 17.09 6.16 14.51
C TYR A 320 17.25 5.36 13.21
N ASN A 321 16.13 4.99 12.59
CA ASN A 321 16.09 4.38 11.26
C ASN A 321 16.51 5.44 10.22
N SER A 322 17.80 5.49 9.95
CA SER A 322 18.45 6.42 9.02
C SER A 322 18.45 5.86 7.61
N ASP A 323 18.50 4.54 7.48
CA ASP A 323 18.55 3.82 6.21
C ASP A 323 17.19 3.15 5.96
N ALA A 324 17.06 2.49 4.82
CA ALA A 324 15.94 1.59 4.53
C ALA A 324 16.42 0.26 3.96
N LEU A 325 15.62 -0.79 4.15
CA LEU A 325 15.69 -2.01 3.35
C LEU A 325 14.54 -1.99 2.35
N LEU A 326 14.87 -2.15 1.08
CA LEU A 326 13.95 -2.25 -0.05
C LEU A 326 14.00 -3.69 -0.57
N ALA A 327 12.87 -4.38 -0.52
CA ALA A 327 12.67 -5.66 -1.19
C ALA A 327 12.05 -5.42 -2.56
N ILE A 328 12.53 -6.13 -3.56
CA ILE A 328 12.16 -6.01 -4.98
C ILE A 328 11.88 -7.42 -5.49
N GLY A 329 10.75 -7.62 -6.15
CA GLY A 329 10.41 -8.88 -6.81
C GLY A 329 10.59 -8.81 -8.32
N THR A 330 11.05 -9.92 -8.89
CA THR A 330 11.31 -10.14 -10.32
C THR A 330 10.66 -11.46 -10.73
N PRO A 331 9.32 -11.50 -10.83
CA PRO A 331 8.59 -12.75 -11.02
C PRO A 331 8.86 -13.45 -12.36
N GLY A 332 9.33 -12.71 -13.38
CA GLY A 332 9.65 -13.26 -14.70
C GLY A 332 11.02 -13.92 -14.82
N GLU A 333 11.88 -13.81 -13.79
CA GLU A 333 13.25 -14.34 -13.87
C GLU A 333 13.28 -15.85 -14.17
N ASP A 334 14.09 -16.24 -15.16
CA ASP A 334 14.38 -17.63 -15.46
C ASP A 334 15.44 -18.21 -14.50
N ILE A 335 15.10 -19.28 -13.79
CA ILE A 335 16.07 -19.96 -12.92
C ILE A 335 16.59 -21.23 -13.60
N GLY A 336 17.75 -21.10 -14.25
CA GLY A 336 18.42 -22.19 -14.95
C GLY A 336 17.68 -22.62 -16.21
N SER A 337 16.77 -23.59 -16.09
CA SER A 337 15.91 -24.03 -17.22
C SER A 337 14.42 -23.97 -16.89
N ALA A 338 14.07 -23.36 -15.76
CA ALA A 338 12.70 -23.17 -15.32
C ALA A 338 12.31 -21.72 -15.63
N PRO A 339 11.58 -21.48 -16.74
CA PRO A 339 11.24 -20.12 -17.12
C PRO A 339 10.21 -19.51 -16.17
N ASP A 340 10.28 -18.21 -15.93
CA ASP A 340 9.38 -17.49 -15.01
C ASP A 340 9.30 -18.13 -13.60
N ALA A 341 10.39 -18.75 -13.14
CA ALA A 341 10.44 -19.30 -11.79
C ALA A 341 10.47 -18.18 -10.74
N GLY A 342 11.09 -17.05 -11.10
CA GLY A 342 11.09 -15.81 -10.36
C GLY A 342 12.18 -15.69 -9.31
N SER A 343 12.51 -14.44 -8.98
CA SER A 343 13.48 -14.07 -7.95
C SER A 343 12.98 -12.89 -7.11
N ALA A 344 13.68 -12.63 -6.01
CA ALA A 344 13.53 -11.38 -5.27
C ALA A 344 14.89 -10.92 -4.73
N THR A 345 15.04 -9.61 -4.52
CA THR A 345 16.28 -8.98 -4.07
C THR A 345 16.00 -8.01 -2.91
N VAL A 346 16.85 -7.98 -1.90
CA VAL A 346 16.83 -6.97 -0.83
C VAL A 346 18.06 -6.07 -0.97
N VAL A 347 17.82 -4.76 -0.97
CA VAL A 347 18.84 -3.73 -1.04
C VAL A 347 18.74 -2.83 0.18
N ARG A 348 19.88 -2.46 0.77
CA ARG A 348 19.97 -1.41 1.79
C ARG A 348 20.28 -0.08 1.15
N ILE A 349 19.45 0.93 1.42
CA ILE A 349 19.61 2.31 0.93
C ILE A 349 20.06 3.23 2.07
N LYS A 350 21.08 4.06 1.83
CA LYS A 350 21.60 5.04 2.79
C LYS A 350 21.14 6.46 2.48
N PRO A 351 21.24 7.41 3.44
CA PRO A 351 20.86 8.81 3.25
C PRO A 351 21.53 9.55 2.08
N ASP A 352 22.73 9.14 1.68
CA ASP A 352 23.47 9.74 0.57
C ASP A 352 23.13 9.12 -0.79
N GLY A 353 22.16 8.20 -0.84
CA GLY A 353 21.77 7.46 -2.04
C GLY A 353 22.68 6.27 -2.37
N THR A 354 23.78 6.06 -1.65
CA THR A 354 24.55 4.84 -1.80
C THR A 354 23.76 3.63 -1.32
N TYR A 355 23.90 2.52 -2.03
CA TYR A 355 23.17 1.29 -1.72
C TYR A 355 24.10 0.08 -1.63
N THR A 356 23.58 -1.00 -1.06
CA THR A 356 24.28 -2.28 -0.94
C THR A 356 23.26 -3.39 -1.08
N GLU A 357 23.48 -4.30 -2.03
CA GLU A 357 22.72 -5.54 -2.12
C GLU A 357 22.96 -6.38 -0.87
N ILE A 358 21.88 -6.81 -0.24
CA ILE A 358 21.89 -7.58 1.00
C ILE A 358 21.73 -9.07 0.72
N ALA A 359 20.77 -9.41 -0.14
CA ALA A 359 20.47 -10.77 -0.51
C ALA A 359 19.68 -10.79 -1.82
N THR A 360 19.96 -11.79 -2.65
CA THR A 360 19.11 -12.22 -3.77
C THR A 360 18.66 -13.63 -3.47
N MET A 361 17.38 -13.90 -3.64
CA MET A 361 16.75 -15.18 -3.33
C MET A 361 15.92 -15.69 -4.49
N ASP A 362 16.18 -16.95 -4.82
CA ASP A 362 15.41 -17.78 -5.74
C ASP A 362 15.51 -19.23 -5.23
N ALA A 363 14.74 -20.14 -5.84
CA ALA A 363 14.67 -21.53 -5.39
C ALA A 363 15.96 -22.36 -5.63
N SER A 364 16.95 -21.84 -6.37
CA SER A 364 18.26 -22.49 -6.56
C SER A 364 19.28 -22.15 -5.49
N VAL A 365 19.01 -21.14 -4.65
CA VAL A 365 19.91 -20.73 -3.57
C VAL A 365 20.07 -21.87 -2.57
N THR A 366 21.30 -22.03 -2.06
CA THR A 366 21.63 -23.08 -1.10
C THR A 366 20.73 -23.08 0.13
N ASP A 367 20.23 -24.27 0.48
CA ASP A 367 19.34 -24.56 1.59
C ASP A 367 17.94 -23.92 1.51
N VAL A 368 17.61 -23.20 0.44
CA VAL A 368 16.23 -22.70 0.24
C VAL A 368 15.30 -23.88 -0.03
N GLU A 369 14.15 -23.89 0.65
CA GLU A 369 13.16 -24.97 0.52
C GLU A 369 12.52 -24.94 -0.89
N GLY A 370 12.48 -26.11 -1.54
CA GLY A 370 11.88 -26.27 -2.87
C GLY A 370 12.89 -26.32 -4.00
N ASP A 371 12.38 -26.56 -5.21
CA ASP A 371 13.13 -26.50 -6.46
C ASP A 371 12.48 -25.44 -7.37
N PRO A 372 13.24 -24.78 -8.27
CA PRO A 372 12.68 -23.88 -9.26
C PRO A 372 11.77 -24.65 -10.22
N ALA A 373 10.57 -24.12 -10.47
CA ALA A 373 9.60 -24.69 -11.38
C ALA A 373 9.07 -23.63 -12.36
N PRO A 374 8.79 -23.99 -13.62
CA PRO A 374 8.31 -23.03 -14.60
C PRO A 374 7.00 -22.37 -14.15
N GLY A 375 6.96 -21.04 -14.18
CA GLY A 375 5.77 -20.27 -13.81
C GLY A 375 5.44 -20.28 -12.31
N ASP A 376 6.43 -20.52 -11.43
CA ASP A 376 6.24 -20.35 -9.98
C ASP A 376 6.00 -18.86 -9.62
N PHE A 377 6.58 -17.94 -10.40
CA PHE A 377 6.51 -16.48 -10.23
C PHE A 377 6.90 -16.01 -8.82
N LEU A 378 7.99 -16.56 -8.25
CA LEU A 378 8.54 -16.08 -6.99
C LEU A 378 8.85 -14.58 -7.11
N GLY A 379 8.36 -13.78 -6.15
CA GLY A 379 8.51 -12.32 -6.21
C GLY A 379 7.33 -11.58 -6.83
N GLN A 380 6.27 -12.28 -7.23
CA GLN A 380 5.03 -11.64 -7.72
C GLN A 380 4.47 -10.62 -6.72
N ARG A 381 4.64 -10.89 -5.42
CA ARG A 381 4.48 -9.94 -4.32
C ARG A 381 5.59 -10.12 -3.29
N VAL A 382 6.16 -9.03 -2.82
CA VAL A 382 7.10 -9.02 -1.69
C VAL A 382 6.59 -8.11 -0.58
N THR A 383 6.86 -8.49 0.68
CA THR A 383 6.69 -7.59 1.81
C THR A 383 7.82 -7.76 2.82
N ILE A 384 8.41 -6.65 3.26
CA ILE A 384 9.52 -6.64 4.22
C ILE A 384 9.13 -5.86 5.47
N ALA A 385 9.35 -6.45 6.64
CA ALA A 385 9.01 -5.86 7.93
C ALA A 385 10.24 -5.78 8.84
N ASN A 386 10.38 -4.62 9.50
CA ASN A 386 11.17 -4.50 10.71
C ASN A 386 10.24 -4.66 11.92
N THR A 387 10.33 -5.79 12.60
CA THR A 387 9.42 -6.18 13.68
C THR A 387 9.67 -5.41 14.98
N ASP A 388 10.82 -4.72 15.09
CA ASP A 388 11.12 -3.81 16.18
C ASP A 388 12.02 -2.67 15.68
N ALA A 389 11.38 -1.59 15.25
CA ALA A 389 12.07 -0.39 14.77
C ALA A 389 12.73 0.44 15.88
N GLY A 390 12.53 0.08 17.16
CA GLY A 390 13.10 0.75 18.32
C GLY A 390 14.53 0.31 18.65
N VAL A 391 14.97 -0.81 18.08
CA VAL A 391 16.32 -1.38 18.29
C VAL A 391 17.15 -1.33 17.00
N VAL A 392 18.44 -1.62 17.11
CA VAL A 392 19.32 -1.77 15.94
C VAL A 392 18.82 -2.95 15.11
N SER A 393 18.65 -2.73 13.80
CA SER A 393 18.16 -3.76 12.88
C SER A 393 19.13 -4.94 12.84
N SER A 394 18.58 -6.15 12.88
CA SER A 394 19.36 -7.39 12.91
C SER A 394 18.59 -8.54 12.28
N THR A 395 19.23 -9.71 12.16
CA THR A 395 18.56 -10.94 11.73
C THR A 395 17.37 -11.34 12.60
N GLY A 396 17.33 -10.86 13.85
CA GLY A 396 16.21 -11.05 14.76
C GLY A 396 14.99 -10.20 14.42
N THR A 397 15.16 -9.05 13.76
CA THR A 397 14.09 -8.05 13.58
C THR A 397 13.61 -7.90 12.15
N ILE A 398 14.37 -8.35 11.14
CA ILE A 398 13.95 -8.24 9.74
C ILE A 398 13.35 -9.54 9.25
N ARG A 399 12.14 -9.46 8.67
CA ARG A 399 11.45 -10.56 8.01
C ARG A 399 11.06 -10.14 6.60
N LEU A 400 11.21 -11.06 5.67
CA LEU A 400 10.74 -10.92 4.29
C LEU A 400 9.76 -12.04 4.02
N ALA A 401 8.64 -11.72 3.39
CA ALA A 401 7.72 -12.69 2.81
C ALA A 401 7.61 -12.47 1.31
N VAL A 402 7.74 -13.54 0.54
CA VAL A 402 7.77 -13.54 -0.92
C VAL A 402 6.68 -14.48 -1.43
N GLY A 403 5.75 -13.95 -2.22
CA GLY A 403 4.67 -14.72 -2.85
C GLY A 403 5.19 -15.54 -4.03
N ILE A 404 4.67 -16.76 -4.16
CA ILE A 404 4.96 -17.73 -5.22
C ILE A 404 3.61 -18.30 -5.71
N PRO A 405 2.79 -17.50 -6.39
CA PRO A 405 1.39 -17.84 -6.66
C PRO A 405 1.21 -19.01 -7.62
N GLY A 406 2.20 -19.28 -8.49
CA GLY A 406 2.14 -20.42 -9.42
C GLY A 406 2.52 -21.75 -8.80
N ARG A 407 3.01 -21.76 -7.56
CA ARG A 407 3.51 -22.99 -6.93
C ARG A 407 2.41 -24.03 -6.72
N ASP A 408 2.71 -25.26 -7.15
CA ASP A 408 1.87 -26.42 -6.88
C ASP A 408 1.97 -26.86 -5.41
N VAL A 409 0.82 -27.18 -4.79
CA VAL A 409 0.77 -27.76 -3.44
C VAL A 409 0.18 -29.17 -3.51
N GLY A 410 1.06 -30.17 -3.47
CA GLY A 410 0.67 -31.57 -3.67
C GLY A 410 0.10 -31.78 -5.08
N SER A 411 -1.20 -32.03 -5.21
CA SER A 411 -1.89 -32.15 -6.51
C SER A 411 -2.73 -30.92 -6.87
N ALA A 412 -2.72 -29.88 -6.03
CA ALA A 412 -3.44 -28.64 -6.29
C ALA A 412 -2.56 -27.71 -7.13
N GLN A 413 -2.86 -27.63 -8.42
CA GLN A 413 -2.13 -26.81 -9.38
C GLN A 413 -2.29 -25.32 -9.09
N ASP A 414 -1.22 -24.53 -9.14
CA ASP A 414 -1.23 -23.09 -8.88
C ASP A 414 -1.96 -22.73 -7.56
N ALA A 415 -1.83 -23.60 -6.55
CA ALA A 415 -2.40 -23.31 -5.24
C ALA A 415 -1.69 -22.12 -4.58
N GLY A 416 -0.41 -21.94 -4.91
CA GLY A 416 0.45 -20.87 -4.47
C GLY A 416 1.00 -21.08 -3.07
N ALA A 417 2.04 -20.32 -2.77
CA ALA A 417 2.72 -20.30 -1.48
C ALA A 417 3.25 -18.91 -1.14
N VAL A 418 3.68 -18.74 0.11
CA VAL A 418 4.51 -17.62 0.54
C VAL A 418 5.76 -18.16 1.22
N GLN A 419 6.93 -17.78 0.73
CA GLN A 419 8.20 -18.16 1.32
C GLN A 419 8.72 -17.04 2.22
N ILE A 420 9.11 -17.41 3.43
CA ILE A 420 9.59 -16.49 4.46
C ILE A 420 11.09 -16.58 4.55
N PHE A 421 11.77 -15.43 4.47
CA PHE A 421 13.21 -15.32 4.60
C PHE A 421 13.61 -14.38 5.74
N ARG A 422 14.85 -14.52 6.19
CA ARG A 422 15.55 -13.56 7.05
C ARG A 422 16.70 -12.97 6.23
N PRO A 423 16.47 -11.88 5.50
CA PRO A 423 17.41 -11.43 4.46
C PRO A 423 18.76 -10.97 5.02
N LEU A 424 18.87 -10.71 6.34
CA LEU A 424 20.14 -10.39 6.99
C LEU A 424 20.93 -11.63 7.47
N ASP A 425 20.36 -12.84 7.40
CA ASP A 425 21.09 -14.07 7.72
C ASP A 425 22.12 -14.36 6.61
N ALA A 426 23.33 -14.75 6.99
CA ALA A 426 24.41 -15.02 6.01
C ALA A 426 24.12 -16.23 5.10
N ALA A 427 23.30 -17.18 5.56
CA ALA A 427 22.80 -18.30 4.79
C ALA A 427 21.28 -18.19 4.73
N ILE A 428 20.78 -17.55 3.67
CA ILE A 428 19.37 -17.14 3.58
C ILE A 428 18.39 -18.31 3.55
N GLY A 429 18.78 -19.46 3.00
CA GLY A 429 17.97 -20.69 3.01
C GLY A 429 17.97 -21.44 4.34
N ALA A 430 18.95 -21.23 5.22
CA ALA A 430 19.09 -22.07 6.41
C ALA A 430 17.91 -21.99 7.42
N LYS A 431 17.08 -20.94 7.30
CA LYS A 431 15.89 -20.74 8.15
C LYS A 431 14.68 -20.24 7.34
N ASP A 432 14.70 -20.45 6.03
CA ASP A 432 13.54 -20.13 5.23
C ASP A 432 12.37 -21.05 5.59
N ARG A 433 11.16 -20.64 5.24
CA ARG A 433 9.94 -21.42 5.50
C ARG A 433 8.92 -21.20 4.40
N ILE A 434 8.39 -22.27 3.83
CA ILE A 434 7.24 -22.19 2.94
C ILE A 434 5.93 -22.24 3.73
N LEU A 435 5.06 -21.26 3.48
CA LEU A 435 3.69 -21.20 4.00
C LEU A 435 2.71 -21.57 2.89
N THR A 436 1.95 -22.63 3.12
CA THR A 436 0.84 -23.09 2.25
C THR A 436 -0.38 -23.42 3.08
N ARG A 437 -1.58 -23.36 2.49
CA ARG A 437 -2.79 -23.92 3.11
C ARG A 437 -2.68 -25.45 3.16
N ALA A 438 -2.54 -26.02 4.35
CA ALA A 438 -2.41 -27.47 4.52
C ALA A 438 -3.36 -28.00 5.60
N SER A 439 -3.82 -29.24 5.40
CA SER A 439 -4.92 -29.85 6.14
C SER A 439 -4.66 -30.09 7.64
N SER A 440 -3.40 -30.03 8.12
CA SER A 440 -3.10 -29.95 9.56
C SER A 440 -1.69 -29.43 9.85
N GLY A 441 -1.51 -28.69 10.95
CA GLY A 441 -0.20 -28.25 11.46
C GLY A 441 0.45 -27.04 10.78
N SER A 442 -0.11 -26.54 9.68
CA SER A 442 0.32 -25.27 9.06
C SER A 442 -0.19 -24.07 9.87
N VAL A 443 0.56 -22.97 9.83
CA VAL A 443 0.11 -21.66 10.34
C VAL A 443 -1.03 -21.08 9.50
N LEU A 444 -1.27 -21.61 8.29
CA LEU A 444 -2.39 -21.23 7.43
C LEU A 444 -3.49 -22.31 7.47
N PRO A 445 -4.63 -22.06 8.15
CA PRO A 445 -5.74 -23.00 8.20
C PRO A 445 -6.38 -23.28 6.83
N GLY A 446 -7.00 -24.44 6.69
CA GLY A 446 -7.75 -24.82 5.50
C GLY A 446 -6.98 -25.76 4.58
N THR A 447 -7.48 -25.95 3.36
CA THR A 447 -6.87 -26.86 2.38
C THR A 447 -6.61 -26.10 1.09
N ALA A 448 -5.40 -26.22 0.56
CA ALA A 448 -5.05 -25.71 -0.76
C ALA A 448 -5.98 -26.29 -1.83
N THR A 449 -6.55 -25.42 -2.66
CA THR A 449 -7.25 -25.82 -3.89
C THR A 449 -6.53 -25.28 -5.12
N ALA A 450 -6.77 -25.91 -6.27
CA ALA A 450 -6.14 -25.47 -7.51
C ALA A 450 -6.56 -24.02 -7.82
N ARG A 451 -5.59 -23.19 -8.25
CA ARG A 451 -5.79 -21.77 -8.56
C ARG A 451 -6.26 -20.94 -7.37
N ASP A 452 -5.80 -21.31 -6.17
CA ASP A 452 -5.90 -20.47 -4.98
C ASP A 452 -4.99 -19.23 -5.12
N TYR A 453 -3.85 -19.37 -5.82
CA TYR A 453 -2.83 -18.35 -6.03
C TYR A 453 -2.39 -17.67 -4.71
N ALA A 454 -2.23 -18.44 -3.63
CA ALA A 454 -1.71 -17.92 -2.38
C ALA A 454 -0.34 -17.23 -2.63
N GLY A 455 -0.16 -16.03 -2.08
CA GLY A 455 0.99 -15.18 -2.40
C GLY A 455 0.71 -14.04 -3.38
N ILE A 456 -0.47 -13.99 -4.04
CA ILE A 456 -0.87 -12.87 -4.91
C ILE A 456 -1.32 -11.61 -4.14
N ALA A 457 -1.74 -11.78 -2.88
CA ALA A 457 -2.23 -10.73 -1.99
C ALA A 457 -1.48 -10.83 -0.66
N LEU A 458 -0.53 -9.92 -0.44
CA LEU A 458 0.46 -10.03 0.63
C LEU A 458 0.90 -8.65 1.11
N THR A 459 0.85 -8.41 2.42
CA THR A 459 1.46 -7.23 3.06
C THR A 459 1.84 -7.55 4.49
N SER A 460 2.60 -6.67 5.15
CA SER A 460 3.00 -6.89 6.54
C SER A 460 3.12 -5.58 7.31
N GLY A 461 2.94 -5.69 8.62
CA GLY A 461 3.34 -4.69 9.60
C GLY A 461 4.45 -5.25 10.49
N SER A 462 4.81 -4.48 11.52
CA SER A 462 5.83 -4.91 12.50
C SER A 462 5.42 -6.15 13.30
N ALA A 463 4.13 -6.38 13.52
CA ALA A 463 3.63 -7.50 14.32
C ALA A 463 3.14 -8.69 13.49
N ASN A 464 2.52 -8.43 12.34
CA ASN A 464 1.76 -9.43 11.59
C ASN A 464 2.11 -9.44 10.10
N LEU A 465 2.04 -10.63 9.53
CA LEU A 465 1.92 -10.89 8.10
C LEU A 465 0.42 -11.00 7.74
N TYR A 466 0.01 -10.35 6.66
CA TYR A 466 -1.35 -10.39 6.12
C TYR A 466 -1.31 -11.12 4.78
N LEU A 467 -1.98 -12.27 4.70
CA LEU A 467 -1.95 -13.16 3.54
C LEU A 467 -3.36 -13.43 3.05
N GLY A 468 -3.68 -12.94 1.87
CA GLY A 468 -4.93 -13.17 1.17
C GLY A 468 -4.89 -14.40 0.28
N VAL A 469 -5.99 -15.14 0.22
CA VAL A 469 -6.24 -16.18 -0.78
C VAL A 469 -7.57 -15.87 -1.47
N PRO A 470 -7.60 -14.81 -2.31
CA PRO A 470 -8.84 -14.23 -2.82
C PRO A 470 -9.62 -15.17 -3.73
N TYR A 471 -8.92 -16.09 -4.40
CA TYR A 471 -9.53 -17.01 -5.37
C TYR A 471 -9.90 -18.37 -4.79
N SER A 472 -9.75 -18.56 -3.47
CA SER A 472 -10.00 -19.83 -2.78
C SER A 472 -11.30 -20.50 -3.24
N LYS A 473 -11.20 -21.77 -3.63
CA LYS A 473 -12.35 -22.63 -3.97
C LYS A 473 -12.66 -23.65 -2.88
N ALA A 474 -11.94 -23.59 -1.76
CA ALA A 474 -12.20 -24.46 -0.62
C ALA A 474 -13.63 -24.26 -0.09
N PRO A 475 -14.33 -25.34 0.34
CA PRO A 475 -15.71 -25.25 0.83
C PRO A 475 -15.89 -24.30 2.02
N ASP A 476 -14.84 -24.07 2.80
CA ASP A 476 -14.84 -23.21 3.99
C ASP A 476 -14.44 -21.76 3.72
N SER A 477 -14.10 -21.41 2.47
CA SER A 477 -13.76 -20.04 2.03
C SER A 477 -13.99 -19.85 0.53
N PRO A 478 -15.20 -20.14 -0.01
CA PRO A 478 -15.45 -20.17 -1.45
C PRO A 478 -15.44 -18.78 -2.14
N ARG A 479 -15.37 -17.71 -1.35
CA ARG A 479 -15.35 -16.31 -1.80
C ARG A 479 -14.03 -15.62 -1.53
N GLY A 480 -13.03 -16.36 -1.04
CA GLY A 480 -11.76 -15.84 -0.56
C GLY A 480 -11.65 -15.82 0.97
N VAL A 481 -10.43 -15.57 1.46
CA VAL A 481 -10.06 -15.52 2.89
C VAL A 481 -8.84 -14.62 3.08
N LEU A 482 -8.77 -13.93 4.21
CA LEU A 482 -7.58 -13.23 4.68
C LEU A 482 -7.11 -13.84 6.00
N TYR A 483 -5.82 -14.17 6.06
CA TYR A 483 -5.12 -14.59 7.27
C TYR A 483 -4.27 -13.44 7.81
N VAL A 484 -4.34 -13.21 9.12
CA VAL A 484 -3.42 -12.33 9.85
C VAL A 484 -2.62 -13.21 10.79
N VAL A 485 -1.34 -13.37 10.44
CA VAL A 485 -0.42 -14.31 11.08
C VAL A 485 0.62 -13.52 11.85
N PRO A 486 0.70 -13.64 13.18
CA PRO A 486 1.76 -13.01 13.96
C PRO A 486 3.14 -13.51 13.53
N TRP A 487 4.12 -12.60 13.42
CA TRP A 487 5.50 -13.00 13.06
C TRP A 487 6.09 -14.02 14.04
N THR A 488 5.68 -13.97 15.31
CA THR A 488 6.06 -14.96 16.33
C THR A 488 5.59 -16.38 16.02
N ASP A 489 4.45 -16.51 15.36
CA ASP A 489 3.88 -17.79 14.95
C ASP A 489 4.55 -18.28 13.66
N VAL A 490 4.84 -17.35 12.73
CA VAL A 490 5.65 -17.62 11.53
C VAL A 490 7.06 -18.09 11.90
N ASP A 491 7.65 -17.59 13.00
CA ASP A 491 8.97 -18.01 13.48
C ASP A 491 8.93 -19.32 14.28
N GLY A 492 7.75 -19.83 14.66
CA GLY A 492 7.58 -21.08 15.40
C GLY A 492 7.95 -21.02 16.89
N GLY A 493 8.07 -19.82 17.48
CA GLY A 493 8.44 -19.64 18.88
C GLY A 493 7.28 -19.74 19.87
N THR A 494 6.07 -19.35 19.44
CA THR A 494 4.81 -19.40 20.20
C THR A 494 3.64 -19.64 19.23
N SER A 495 2.44 -19.92 19.74
CA SER A 495 1.21 -19.93 18.94
C SER A 495 0.20 -18.99 19.60
N SER A 496 0.25 -17.71 19.24
CA SER A 496 -0.85 -16.77 19.52
C SER A 496 -2.12 -17.09 18.72
N GLY A 497 -1.96 -17.77 17.58
CA GLY A 497 -3.02 -18.15 16.67
C GLY A 497 -3.12 -17.20 15.48
N THR A 498 -3.59 -17.74 14.35
CA THR A 498 -3.88 -16.96 13.15
C THR A 498 -5.31 -16.45 13.18
N THR A 499 -5.48 -15.13 13.07
CA THR A 499 -6.79 -14.52 12.87
C THR A 499 -7.22 -14.74 11.42
N THR A 500 -8.46 -15.15 11.22
CA THR A 500 -8.99 -15.51 9.90
C THR A 500 -10.25 -14.71 9.61
N TYR A 501 -10.22 -13.89 8.57
CA TYR A 501 -11.39 -13.15 8.08
C TYR A 501 -11.98 -13.89 6.88
N LYS A 502 -13.29 -14.14 6.93
CA LYS A 502 -14.03 -14.84 5.87
C LYS A 502 -15.42 -14.22 5.70
N PRO A 503 -15.93 -14.10 4.46
CA PRO A 503 -17.32 -13.73 4.22
C PRO A 503 -18.28 -14.65 4.98
N GLY A 504 -19.30 -14.07 5.60
CA GLY A 504 -20.31 -14.79 6.39
C GLY A 504 -19.93 -15.12 7.84
N ALA A 505 -18.75 -14.69 8.31
CA ALA A 505 -18.27 -14.87 9.67
C ALA A 505 -18.04 -13.53 10.39
N ASP A 506 -18.22 -13.50 11.71
CA ASP A 506 -17.82 -12.38 12.59
C ASP A 506 -18.32 -10.98 12.16
N GLY A 507 -19.52 -10.94 11.57
CA GLY A 507 -20.16 -9.70 11.10
C GLY A 507 -19.84 -9.32 9.65
N LEU A 508 -18.93 -10.04 8.98
CA LEU A 508 -18.68 -9.87 7.55
C LEU A 508 -19.88 -10.38 6.72
N PRO A 509 -20.35 -9.60 5.73
CA PRO A 509 -21.37 -10.06 4.80
C PRO A 509 -20.96 -11.36 4.08
N ASP A 510 -21.91 -12.27 3.84
CA ASP A 510 -21.68 -13.51 3.09
C ASP A 510 -21.72 -13.29 1.56
N THR A 511 -20.97 -12.29 1.11
CA THR A 511 -20.89 -11.86 -0.29
C THR A 511 -19.44 -11.60 -0.69
N GLY A 512 -19.15 -11.74 -1.97
CA GLY A 512 -17.83 -11.47 -2.52
C GLY A 512 -17.41 -12.44 -3.63
N THR A 513 -16.37 -12.04 -4.36
CA THR A 513 -15.83 -12.77 -5.51
C THR A 513 -14.33 -13.05 -5.36
N SER A 514 -13.61 -12.10 -4.76
CA SER A 514 -12.16 -12.07 -4.57
C SER A 514 -11.80 -11.51 -3.18
N PHE A 515 -12.56 -11.88 -2.14
CA PHE A 515 -12.36 -11.35 -0.80
C PHE A 515 -10.96 -11.69 -0.26
N GLY A 516 -10.30 -10.71 0.36
CA GLY A 516 -9.01 -10.92 1.00
C GLY A 516 -7.84 -10.33 0.24
N VAL A 517 -8.10 -9.53 -0.80
CA VAL A 517 -7.03 -8.75 -1.46
C VAL A 517 -6.49 -7.71 -0.48
N VAL A 518 -5.17 -7.74 -0.31
CA VAL A 518 -4.33 -6.85 0.51
C VAL A 518 -3.00 -6.63 -0.20
N GLY A 519 -2.24 -5.62 0.24
CA GLY A 519 -0.99 -5.21 -0.40
C GLY A 519 -1.28 -4.31 -1.58
#